data_AF-A0A239GDM6-F1
#
_entry.id   AF-A0A239GDM6-F1
#
_cell.length_a   1.000
_cell.length_b   1.000
_cell.length_c   1.000
_cell.angle_alpha   90.00
_cell.angle_beta   90.00
_cell.angle_gamma   90.00
#
_symmetry.space_group_name_H-M   'P 1'
#
loop_
_entity.id
_entity.type
_entity.pdbx_description
1 polymer ?
#
loop_
_entity_poly.entity_id
_entity_poly.type
_entity_poly.pdbx_seq_one_letter_code
_entity_poly.pdbx_strand_id
1 'polypeptide(L)'
;MSIYRAFGDAAKRTALIADIRGKGPIYQAWLTRASVEGDISALSDEYGLHPAMARLLPALGAFGEAEDAAGFYESLLNAIPVGAETGALARQSLLLAWNDPVYGRANIIKPGPLRAACEGVIALVTRSIDQPVDKKAWRAARTALVTARSEDTSADRAVDLVMSLAWDLEQAPGAAHDVITAWSAAVNIEADASDEDCFSDAENETFQTEMNKINEEAMEALSEKQSLDSIGVEEFLAEVERLWAADPARHALKQRSMARRTRSNAKMAAWRAAIQQQVLDLATAAFRSPNASLSGVQPVHSLT
;
A
#
# COMPACT_ATOMS: atom_id res chain seq x y z
N MET A 1 8.67 18.87 13.78
CA MET A 1 7.96 18.08 14.81
C MET A 1 6.49 18.25 14.54
N SER A 2 5.77 17.16 14.29
CA SER A 2 4.34 17.20 13.94
C SER A 2 3.50 17.56 15.18
N ILE A 3 2.36 18.21 14.93
CA ILE A 3 1.40 18.60 15.97
C ILE A 3 0.49 17.43 16.39
N TYR A 4 0.51 16.34 15.64
CA TYR A 4 -0.40 15.21 15.81
C TYR A 4 0.10 14.27 16.89
N ARG A 5 -0.80 13.93 17.83
CA ARG A 5 -0.52 13.10 19.00
C ARG A 5 -1.56 11.99 19.09
N ALA A 6 -1.13 10.75 18.87
CA ALA A 6 -2.02 9.63 18.64
C ALA A 6 -3.05 9.43 19.78
N PHE A 7 -4.30 9.22 19.36
CA PHE A 7 -5.49 8.83 20.10
C PHE A 7 -6.04 9.81 21.13
N GLY A 8 -5.24 10.73 21.67
CA GLY A 8 -5.60 11.60 22.79
C GLY A 8 -5.68 10.86 24.13
N ASP A 9 -6.43 9.76 24.19
CA ASP A 9 -6.53 8.86 25.35
C ASP A 9 -6.69 7.38 24.94
N ALA A 10 -6.61 6.48 25.93
CA ALA A 10 -6.70 5.04 25.71
C ALA A 10 -8.12 4.56 25.35
N ALA A 11 -9.16 5.28 25.79
CA ALA A 11 -10.54 4.93 25.49
C ALA A 11 -10.87 5.17 24.02
N LYS A 12 -10.42 6.31 23.46
CA LYS A 12 -10.51 6.63 22.03
C LYS A 12 -9.79 5.60 21.16
N ARG A 13 -8.57 5.20 21.53
CA ARG A 13 -7.86 4.11 20.83
C ARG A 13 -8.68 2.81 20.81
N THR A 14 -9.24 2.46 21.97
CA THR A 14 -10.05 1.24 22.11
C THR A 14 -11.34 1.31 21.28
N ALA A 15 -11.99 2.48 21.25
CA ALA A 15 -13.18 2.73 20.44
C ALA A 15 -12.87 2.64 18.93
N LEU A 16 -11.75 3.20 18.48
CA LEU A 16 -11.31 3.08 17.09
C LEU A 16 -11.07 1.62 16.69
N ILE A 17 -10.37 0.85 17.53
CA ILE A 17 -10.13 -0.58 17.29
C ILE A 17 -11.46 -1.35 17.25
N ALA A 18 -12.41 -1.03 18.15
CA ALA A 18 -13.72 -1.65 18.15
C ALA A 18 -14.53 -1.31 16.88
N ASP A 19 -14.47 -0.08 16.39
CA ASP A 19 -15.08 0.32 15.12
C ASP A 19 -14.49 -0.49 13.95
N ILE A 20 -13.17 -0.63 13.89
CA ILE A 20 -12.48 -1.43 12.86
C ILE A 20 -12.93 -2.89 12.89
N ARG A 21 -12.97 -3.52 14.08
CA ARG A 21 -13.47 -4.90 14.24
C ARG A 21 -14.92 -5.05 13.81
N GLY A 22 -15.75 -4.06 14.13
CA GLY A 22 -17.17 -4.03 13.77
C GLY A 22 -17.45 -3.59 12.33
N LYS A 23 -16.43 -3.24 11.54
CA LYS A 23 -16.56 -2.58 10.23
C LYS A 23 -17.50 -1.36 10.29
N GLY A 24 -17.38 -0.59 11.37
CA GLY A 24 -18.20 0.57 11.67
C GLY A 24 -17.95 1.76 10.73
N PRO A 25 -18.60 2.91 10.99
CA PRO A 25 -18.55 4.07 10.10
C PRO A 25 -17.13 4.57 9.80
N ILE A 26 -16.22 4.53 10.78
CA ILE A 26 -14.85 5.01 10.56
C ILE A 26 -14.10 4.05 9.65
N TYR A 27 -14.21 2.74 9.88
CA TYR A 27 -13.66 1.74 8.98
C TYR A 27 -14.16 1.94 7.53
N GLN A 28 -15.46 2.13 7.34
CA GLN A 28 -16.04 2.32 6.00
C GLN A 28 -15.50 3.58 5.32
N ALA A 29 -15.40 4.69 6.04
CA ALA A 29 -14.91 5.96 5.50
C ALA A 29 -13.39 5.96 5.27
N TRP A 30 -12.62 5.22 6.08
CA TRP A 30 -11.17 5.33 6.13
C TRP A 30 -10.43 4.12 5.56
N LEU A 31 -10.76 2.90 5.96
CA LEU A 31 -9.95 1.72 5.66
C LEU A 31 -10.43 0.96 4.44
N THR A 32 -11.40 1.52 3.69
CA THR A 32 -11.89 1.01 2.41
C THR A 32 -11.48 1.93 1.25
N ARG A 33 -11.83 1.57 0.02
CA ARG A 33 -11.57 2.41 -1.17
C ARG A 33 -12.24 3.78 -1.11
N ALA A 34 -13.25 3.98 -0.26
CA ALA A 34 -13.88 5.29 -0.05
C ALA A 34 -12.86 6.37 0.39
N SER A 35 -11.76 5.96 1.02
CA SER A 35 -10.74 6.88 1.54
C SER A 35 -9.84 7.51 0.48
N VAL A 36 -9.83 6.98 -0.75
CA VAL A 36 -8.95 7.48 -1.82
C VAL A 36 -9.27 8.94 -2.12
N GLU A 37 -10.56 9.23 -2.30
CA GLU A 37 -11.10 10.57 -2.54
C GLU A 37 -11.67 11.22 -1.26
N GLY A 38 -11.85 10.43 -0.21
CA GLY A 38 -12.43 10.85 1.06
C GLY A 38 -11.58 11.85 1.84
N ASP A 39 -12.27 12.65 2.65
CA ASP A 39 -11.64 13.48 3.67
C ASP A 39 -11.22 12.60 4.85
N ILE A 40 -9.92 12.62 5.17
CA ILE A 40 -9.33 11.89 6.28
C ILE A 40 -9.04 12.80 7.48
N SER A 41 -9.43 14.07 7.43
CA SER A 41 -9.22 15.06 8.49
C SER A 41 -9.70 14.55 9.85
N ALA A 42 -10.84 13.85 9.88
CA ALA A 42 -11.38 13.23 11.10
C ALA A 42 -10.35 12.30 11.80
N LEU A 43 -9.52 11.57 11.07
CA LEU A 43 -8.52 10.67 11.67
C LEU A 43 -7.36 11.46 12.30
N SER A 44 -7.01 12.60 11.71
CA SER A 44 -5.97 13.47 12.22
C SER A 44 -6.46 14.37 13.34
N ASP A 45 -7.67 14.90 13.23
CA ASP A 45 -8.25 15.86 14.17
C ASP A 45 -8.85 15.16 15.40
N GLU A 46 -9.56 14.04 15.22
CA GLU A 46 -10.24 13.34 16.33
C GLU A 46 -9.36 12.29 17.02
N TYR A 47 -8.54 11.59 16.22
CA TYR A 47 -7.67 10.49 16.67
C TYR A 47 -6.19 10.85 16.66
N GLY A 48 -5.80 12.08 16.28
CA GLY A 48 -4.43 12.55 16.41
C GLY A 48 -3.40 11.76 15.60
N LEU A 49 -3.84 10.98 14.60
CA LEU A 49 -2.94 10.27 13.70
C LEU A 49 -2.35 11.24 12.69
N HIS A 50 -1.05 11.14 12.42
CA HIS A 50 -0.42 11.95 11.40
C HIS A 50 -1.13 11.69 10.04
N PRO A 51 -1.52 12.72 9.27
CA PRO A 51 -2.30 12.54 8.04
C PRO A 51 -1.65 11.58 7.04
N ALA A 52 -0.31 11.58 6.92
CA ALA A 52 0.41 10.62 6.09
C ALA A 52 0.28 9.17 6.57
N MET A 53 0.21 8.92 7.89
CA MET A 53 -0.08 7.59 8.43
C MET A 53 -1.51 7.19 8.06
N ALA A 54 -2.47 8.10 8.24
CA ALA A 54 -3.87 7.85 7.86
C ALA A 54 -4.03 7.54 6.36
N ARG A 55 -3.27 8.21 5.47
CA ARG A 55 -3.28 7.92 4.02
C ARG A 55 -2.60 6.60 3.64
N LEU A 56 -1.62 6.16 4.43
CA LEU A 56 -0.84 4.95 4.16
C LEU A 56 -1.63 3.67 4.50
N LEU A 57 -2.35 3.67 5.63
CA LEU A 57 -2.96 2.46 6.18
C LEU A 57 -3.94 1.73 5.25
N PRO A 58 -4.86 2.40 4.54
CA PRO A 58 -5.84 1.70 3.70
C PRO A 58 -5.16 0.84 2.65
N ALA A 59 -4.16 1.36 1.94
CA ALA A 59 -3.42 0.60 0.94
C ALA A 59 -2.62 -0.57 1.55
N LEU A 60 -1.98 -0.36 2.71
CA LEU A 60 -1.23 -1.42 3.40
C LEU A 60 -2.12 -2.59 3.84
N GLY A 61 -3.36 -2.33 4.26
CA GLY A 61 -4.32 -3.38 4.60
C GLY A 61 -5.28 -3.73 3.47
N ALA A 62 -4.88 -3.54 2.21
CA ALA A 62 -5.66 -3.92 1.02
C ALA A 62 -7.09 -3.34 1.00
N PHE A 63 -7.26 -2.13 1.51
CA PHE A 63 -8.56 -1.47 1.67
C PHE A 63 -9.58 -2.33 2.45
N GLY A 64 -9.08 -3.13 3.39
CA GLY A 64 -9.90 -3.99 4.23
C GLY A 64 -10.48 -5.21 3.51
N GLU A 65 -10.09 -5.46 2.26
CA GLU A 65 -10.55 -6.60 1.44
C GLU A 65 -9.79 -7.90 1.80
N ALA A 66 -8.57 -7.80 2.33
CA ALA A 66 -7.77 -8.97 2.73
C ALA A 66 -8.20 -9.51 4.09
N GLU A 67 -8.17 -10.84 4.25
CA GLU A 67 -8.59 -11.54 5.48
C GLU A 67 -7.77 -11.12 6.72
N ASP A 68 -6.49 -10.81 6.52
CA ASP A 68 -5.53 -10.41 7.56
C ASP A 68 -5.57 -8.90 7.89
N ALA A 69 -6.28 -8.09 7.10
CA ALA A 69 -6.27 -6.63 7.23
C ALA A 69 -6.70 -6.15 8.62
N ALA A 70 -7.78 -6.71 9.17
CA ALA A 70 -8.29 -6.31 10.49
C ALA A 70 -7.28 -6.59 11.61
N GLY A 71 -6.62 -7.77 11.57
CA GLY A 71 -5.59 -8.15 12.52
C GLY A 71 -4.36 -7.25 12.45
N PHE A 72 -3.94 -6.90 11.22
CA PHE A 72 -2.86 -5.93 10.99
C PHE A 72 -3.19 -4.56 11.59
N TYR A 73 -4.35 -3.98 11.24
CA TYR A 73 -4.75 -2.65 11.72
C TYR A 73 -4.82 -2.60 13.25
N GLU A 74 -5.44 -3.60 13.86
CA GLU A 74 -5.52 -3.69 15.32
C GLU A 74 -4.13 -3.79 15.95
N SER A 75 -3.28 -4.67 15.44
CA SER A 75 -1.93 -4.88 15.99
C SER A 75 -1.11 -3.58 15.92
N LEU A 76 -1.20 -2.87 14.81
CA LEU A 76 -0.48 -1.62 14.61
C LEU A 76 -1.00 -0.51 15.53
N LEU A 77 -2.33 -0.34 15.63
CA LEU A 77 -2.90 0.67 16.52
C LEU A 77 -2.57 0.39 17.99
N ASN A 78 -2.53 -0.88 18.40
CA ASN A 78 -2.12 -1.27 19.75
C ASN A 78 -0.62 -1.00 20.01
N ALA A 79 0.24 -1.19 19.00
CA ALA A 79 1.67 -0.91 19.10
C ALA A 79 1.99 0.58 19.24
N ILE A 80 1.09 1.48 18.79
CA ILE A 80 1.24 2.92 18.91
C ILE A 80 0.79 3.37 20.33
N PRO A 81 1.67 3.96 21.15
CA PRO A 81 1.28 4.53 22.44
C PRO A 81 0.37 5.75 22.27
N VAL A 82 -0.49 5.98 23.25
CA VAL A 82 -1.24 7.24 23.36
C VAL A 82 -0.27 8.41 23.47
N GLY A 83 -0.49 9.46 22.69
CA GLY A 83 0.35 10.66 22.63
C GLY A 83 1.59 10.52 21.75
N ALA A 84 1.82 9.36 21.13
CA ALA A 84 2.95 9.16 20.21
C ALA A 84 2.80 10.02 18.94
N GLU A 85 3.95 10.46 18.41
CA GLU A 85 4.04 11.08 17.09
C GLU A 85 4.17 9.96 16.04
N THR A 86 3.31 9.97 15.02
CA THR A 86 3.20 8.86 14.04
C THR A 86 3.77 9.21 12.66
N GLY A 87 4.17 10.46 12.42
CA GLY A 87 4.79 10.92 11.19
C GLY A 87 6.17 10.30 10.97
N ALA A 88 6.98 10.13 12.03
CA ALA A 88 8.25 9.40 11.94
C ALA A 88 8.04 7.95 11.47
N LEU A 89 7.05 7.25 12.06
CA LEU A 89 6.69 5.88 11.66
C LEU A 89 6.18 5.82 10.22
N ALA A 90 5.39 6.80 9.77
CA ALA A 90 4.93 6.88 8.39
C ALA A 90 6.12 7.00 7.41
N ARG A 91 7.07 7.90 7.68
CA ARG A 91 8.28 8.08 6.85
C ARG A 91 9.13 6.81 6.81
N GLN A 92 9.37 6.17 7.95
CA GLN A 92 10.11 4.90 8.02
C GLN A 92 9.42 3.80 7.21
N SER A 93 8.09 3.70 7.30
CA SER A 93 7.31 2.72 6.55
C SER A 93 7.39 2.95 5.03
N LEU A 94 7.34 4.21 4.58
CA LEU A 94 7.48 4.55 3.16
C LEU A 94 8.90 4.27 2.62
N LEU A 95 9.93 4.36 3.46
CA LEU A 95 11.31 4.00 3.06
C LEU A 95 11.47 2.50 2.76
N LEU A 96 10.56 1.63 3.22
CA LEU A 96 10.55 0.23 2.81
C LEU A 96 10.38 0.08 1.30
N ALA A 97 9.63 0.99 0.66
CA ALA A 97 9.43 0.97 -0.78
C ALA A 97 10.75 1.10 -1.57
N TRP A 98 11.74 1.77 -0.98
CA TRP A 98 13.08 1.87 -1.53
C TRP A 98 13.98 0.71 -1.09
N ASN A 99 13.96 0.36 0.19
CA ASN A 99 14.97 -0.48 0.84
C ASN A 99 14.61 -1.96 0.98
N ASP A 100 13.37 -2.37 0.69
CA ASP A 100 12.95 -3.77 0.84
C ASP A 100 13.90 -4.69 0.05
N PRO A 101 14.42 -5.78 0.66
CA PRO A 101 15.47 -6.58 0.05
C PRO A 101 15.03 -7.31 -1.22
N VAL A 102 13.73 -7.58 -1.38
CA VAL A 102 13.18 -8.32 -2.51
C VAL A 102 12.57 -7.35 -3.52
N TYR A 103 11.67 -6.49 -3.07
CA TYR A 103 10.85 -5.61 -3.88
C TYR A 103 11.20 -4.12 -3.73
N GLY A 104 12.30 -3.79 -3.05
CA GLY A 104 12.77 -2.41 -2.92
C GLY A 104 13.23 -1.87 -4.27
N ARG A 105 12.81 -0.65 -4.59
CA ARG A 105 13.12 -0.02 -5.88
C ARG A 105 14.60 0.29 -6.08
N ALA A 106 15.40 0.30 -5.02
CA ALA A 106 16.85 0.44 -5.10
C ALA A 106 17.51 -0.67 -5.94
N ASN A 107 16.91 -1.86 -6.00
CA ASN A 107 17.45 -3.02 -6.72
C ASN A 107 17.29 -2.92 -8.24
N ILE A 108 16.40 -2.05 -8.73
CA ILE A 108 16.11 -1.89 -10.16
C ILE A 108 16.99 -0.81 -10.79
N ILE A 109 17.36 0.21 -10.00
CA ILE A 109 18.15 1.33 -10.51
C ILE A 109 19.63 0.98 -10.49
N LYS A 110 20.20 0.86 -11.69
CA LYS A 110 21.63 0.61 -11.92
C LYS A 110 22.49 1.73 -11.32
N PRO A 111 23.73 1.42 -10.86
CA PRO A 111 24.66 2.46 -10.41
C PRO A 111 24.89 3.54 -11.47
N GLY A 112 24.83 4.81 -11.07
CA GLY A 112 25.01 5.95 -11.97
C GLY A 112 24.36 7.23 -11.46
N PRO A 113 24.28 8.28 -12.31
CA PRO A 113 23.72 9.57 -11.94
C PRO A 113 22.26 9.51 -11.45
N LEU A 114 21.43 8.66 -12.06
CA LEU A 114 20.05 8.48 -11.64
C LEU A 114 19.96 7.88 -10.23
N ARG A 115 20.74 6.84 -9.94
CA ARG A 115 20.79 6.24 -8.59
C ARG A 115 21.23 7.26 -7.56
N ALA A 116 22.27 8.04 -7.85
CA ALA A 116 22.75 9.09 -6.95
C ALA A 116 21.67 10.16 -6.69
N ALA A 117 20.90 10.55 -7.70
CA ALA A 117 19.80 11.48 -7.54
C ALA A 117 18.66 10.89 -6.67
N CYS A 118 18.34 9.61 -6.86
CA CYS A 118 17.37 8.91 -6.02
C CYS A 118 17.84 8.82 -4.57
N GLU A 119 19.08 8.37 -4.34
CA GLU A 119 19.70 8.30 -3.02
C GLU A 119 19.75 9.67 -2.32
N GLY A 120 19.91 10.75 -3.08
CA GLY A 120 19.79 12.12 -2.56
C GLY A 120 18.41 12.43 -1.98
N VAL A 121 17.32 12.01 -2.66
CA VAL A 121 15.95 12.12 -2.12
C VAL A 121 15.78 11.24 -0.88
N ILE A 122 16.22 9.99 -0.95
CA ILE A 122 16.12 9.03 0.16
C ILE A 122 16.85 9.54 1.41
N ALA A 123 18.03 10.14 1.25
CA ALA A 123 18.76 10.76 2.34
C ALA A 123 17.97 11.92 3.00
N LEU A 124 17.24 12.72 2.21
CA LEU A 124 16.36 13.76 2.75
C LEU A 124 15.15 13.16 3.49
N VAL A 125 14.54 12.09 2.97
CA VAL A 125 13.43 11.40 3.64
C VAL A 125 13.90 10.83 4.98
N THR A 126 15.03 10.11 5.00
CA THR A 126 15.64 9.59 6.22
C THR A 126 15.93 10.71 7.21
N ARG A 127 16.52 11.81 6.74
CA ARG A 127 16.78 13.00 7.57
C ARG A 127 15.49 13.60 8.15
N SER A 128 14.41 13.60 7.38
CA SER A 128 13.12 14.18 7.76
C SER A 128 12.39 13.43 8.87
N ILE A 129 12.83 12.21 9.21
CA ILE A 129 12.31 11.45 10.35
C ILE A 129 12.58 12.20 11.67
N ASP A 130 13.79 12.71 11.85
CA ASP A 130 14.23 13.30 13.12
C ASP A 130 14.23 14.83 13.11
N GLN A 131 14.44 15.44 11.94
CA GLN A 131 14.65 16.89 11.83
C GLN A 131 13.93 17.49 10.61
N PRO A 132 13.42 18.73 10.73
CA PRO A 132 12.88 19.44 9.58
C PRO A 132 13.92 19.59 8.47
N VAL A 133 13.50 19.37 7.22
CA VAL A 133 14.31 19.57 6.03
C VAL A 133 13.83 20.83 5.31
N ASP A 134 14.75 21.71 4.96
CA ASP A 134 14.39 22.98 4.33
C ASP A 134 13.81 22.78 2.91
N LYS A 135 12.95 23.71 2.51
CA LYS A 135 12.27 23.67 1.20
C LYS A 135 13.25 23.75 0.02
N LYS A 136 14.43 24.35 0.20
CA LYS A 136 15.44 24.49 -0.86
C LYS A 136 16.13 23.16 -1.14
N ALA A 137 16.42 22.37 -0.10
CA ALA A 137 16.96 21.02 -0.21
C ALA A 137 16.00 20.10 -0.95
N TRP A 138 14.71 20.10 -0.59
CA TRP A 138 13.68 19.33 -1.30
C TRP A 138 13.59 19.70 -2.78
N ARG A 139 13.55 21.00 -3.09
CA ARG A 139 13.54 21.47 -4.49
C ARG A 139 14.79 21.03 -5.25
N ALA A 140 15.97 21.16 -4.64
CA ALA A 140 17.23 20.79 -5.27
C ALA A 140 17.28 19.29 -5.59
N ALA A 141 16.88 18.43 -4.64
CA ALA A 141 16.83 16.98 -4.85
C ALA A 141 15.84 16.59 -5.96
N ARG A 142 14.65 17.19 -5.97
CA ARG A 142 13.66 16.99 -7.05
C ARG A 142 14.18 17.43 -8.42
N THR A 143 14.81 18.60 -8.50
CA THR A 143 15.40 19.07 -9.75
C THR A 143 16.51 18.13 -10.24
N ALA A 144 17.36 17.64 -9.32
CA ALA A 144 18.40 16.67 -9.66
C ALA A 144 17.79 15.37 -10.20
N LEU A 145 16.73 14.85 -9.56
CA LEU A 145 16.03 13.65 -9.98
C LEU A 145 15.37 13.80 -11.36
N VAL A 146 14.65 14.90 -11.61
CA VAL A 146 14.03 15.19 -12.91
C VAL A 146 15.08 15.38 -14.02
N THR A 147 16.25 15.93 -13.68
CA THR A 147 17.34 16.15 -14.64
C THR A 147 18.11 14.87 -14.94
N ALA A 148 18.18 13.94 -13.99
CA ALA A 148 18.79 12.65 -14.18
C ALA A 148 17.95 11.80 -15.13
N ARG A 149 18.29 11.83 -16.42
CA ARG A 149 17.61 11.02 -17.42
C ARG A 149 18.07 9.56 -17.34
N SER A 150 17.13 8.65 -17.55
CA SER A 150 17.39 7.25 -17.88
C SER A 150 16.94 7.01 -19.31
N GLU A 151 17.72 6.27 -20.08
CA GLU A 151 17.26 5.65 -21.34
C GLU A 151 16.55 4.31 -21.07
N ASP A 152 16.67 3.79 -19.84
CA ASP A 152 16.09 2.55 -19.38
C ASP A 152 14.68 2.81 -18.82
N THR A 153 13.67 2.45 -19.59
CA THR A 153 12.24 2.60 -19.25
C THR A 153 11.83 1.75 -18.04
N SER A 154 12.61 0.72 -17.68
CA SER A 154 12.36 -0.06 -16.47
C SER A 154 12.59 0.76 -15.19
N ALA A 155 13.37 1.84 -15.27
CA ALA A 155 13.65 2.73 -14.15
C ALA A 155 12.54 3.78 -13.92
N ASP A 156 11.69 4.06 -14.90
CA ASP A 156 10.71 5.16 -14.84
C ASP A 156 9.77 5.02 -13.63
N ARG A 157 9.27 3.82 -13.37
CA ARG A 157 8.39 3.56 -12.20
C ARG A 157 9.10 3.75 -10.87
N ALA A 158 10.40 3.41 -10.80
CA ALA A 158 11.19 3.66 -9.62
C ALA A 158 11.42 5.17 -9.42
N VAL A 159 11.59 5.93 -10.50
CA VAL A 159 11.68 7.39 -10.45
C VAL A 159 10.36 8.02 -10.00
N ASP A 160 9.21 7.58 -10.51
CA ASP A 160 7.89 8.09 -10.10
C ASP A 160 7.64 7.87 -8.60
N LEU A 161 8.03 6.70 -8.10
CA LEU A 161 7.97 6.38 -6.67
C LEU A 161 8.89 7.30 -5.84
N VAL A 162 10.13 7.52 -6.27
CA VAL A 162 11.06 8.41 -5.57
C VAL A 162 10.62 9.87 -5.66
N MET A 163 10.01 10.28 -6.77
CA MET A 163 9.40 11.60 -6.91
C MET A 163 8.23 11.80 -5.94
N SER A 164 7.46 10.74 -5.67
CA SER A 164 6.41 10.73 -4.64
C SER A 164 7.00 10.79 -3.23
N LEU A 165 8.14 10.13 -2.98
CA LEU A 165 8.90 10.27 -1.72
C LEU A 165 9.52 11.67 -1.53
N ALA A 166 9.72 12.44 -2.61
CA ALA A 166 10.38 13.74 -2.58
C ALA A 166 9.52 14.90 -2.07
N TRP A 167 8.47 14.59 -1.29
CA TRP A 167 7.58 15.55 -0.68
C TRP A 167 7.72 15.54 0.84
N ASP A 168 7.63 16.73 1.43
CA ASP A 168 7.50 16.86 2.88
C ASP A 168 6.08 16.45 3.30
N LEU A 169 5.97 15.34 4.03
CA LEU A 169 4.70 14.78 4.46
C LEU A 169 3.93 15.66 5.46
N GLU A 170 4.57 16.66 6.08
CA GLU A 170 3.85 17.67 6.88
C GLU A 170 3.04 18.62 5.98
N GLN A 171 3.50 18.85 4.75
CA GLN A 171 2.89 19.77 3.79
C GLN A 171 2.05 19.05 2.73
N ALA A 172 2.42 17.82 2.38
CA ALA A 172 1.79 17.01 1.35
C ALA A 172 1.61 15.55 1.82
N PRO A 173 0.74 15.30 2.82
CA PRO A 173 0.54 13.96 3.37
C PRO A 173 -0.05 12.96 2.38
N GLY A 174 -0.73 13.45 1.32
CA GLY A 174 -1.24 12.61 0.22
C GLY A 174 -0.15 11.81 -0.50
N ALA A 175 1.09 12.32 -0.50
CA ALA A 175 2.23 11.63 -1.11
C ALA A 175 2.49 10.24 -0.50
N ALA A 176 2.08 9.99 0.74
CA ALA A 176 2.18 8.66 1.34
C ALA A 176 1.32 7.62 0.60
N HIS A 177 0.13 8.01 0.15
CA HIS A 177 -0.74 7.17 -0.66
C HIS A 177 -0.14 6.92 -2.06
N ASP A 178 0.43 7.95 -2.67
CA ASP A 178 1.05 7.87 -4.00
C ASP A 178 2.23 6.88 -3.98
N VAL A 179 3.09 6.95 -2.97
CA VAL A 179 4.24 6.05 -2.82
C VAL A 179 3.81 4.59 -2.69
N ILE A 180 2.88 4.29 -1.78
CA ILE A 180 2.46 2.89 -1.55
C ILE A 180 1.69 2.32 -2.75
N THR A 181 0.91 3.16 -3.43
CA THR A 181 0.19 2.76 -4.65
C THR A 181 1.16 2.50 -5.80
N ALA A 182 2.14 3.38 -6.02
CA ALA A 182 3.19 3.18 -7.02
C ALA A 182 4.01 1.91 -6.74
N TRP A 183 4.33 1.66 -5.47
CA TRP A 183 5.06 0.45 -5.08
C TRP A 183 4.23 -0.81 -5.31
N SER A 184 2.99 -0.84 -4.82
CA SER A 184 2.08 -1.98 -5.00
C SER A 184 1.83 -2.28 -6.48
N ALA A 185 1.69 -1.26 -7.33
CA ALA A 185 1.53 -1.43 -8.77
C ALA A 185 2.77 -2.06 -9.41
N ALA A 186 3.97 -1.61 -9.02
CA ALA A 186 5.21 -2.17 -9.52
C ALA A 186 5.40 -3.64 -9.10
N VAL A 187 5.09 -3.97 -7.82
CA VAL A 187 5.14 -5.35 -7.33
C VAL A 187 4.11 -6.24 -8.02
N ASN A 188 2.90 -5.73 -8.29
CA ASN A 188 1.88 -6.51 -9.01
C ASN A 188 2.36 -6.89 -10.42
N ILE A 189 2.99 -5.96 -11.12
CA ILE A 189 3.52 -6.22 -12.46
C ILE A 189 4.67 -7.24 -12.41
N GLU A 190 5.53 -7.17 -11.40
CA GLU A 190 6.57 -8.19 -11.17
C GLU A 190 5.99 -9.55 -10.78
N ALA A 191 4.91 -9.58 -10.01
CA ALA A 191 4.20 -10.80 -9.64
C ALA A 191 3.60 -11.49 -10.88
N ASP A 192 3.02 -10.72 -11.80
CA ASP A 192 2.51 -11.19 -13.09
C ASP A 192 3.66 -11.66 -14.00
N ALA A 193 4.75 -10.88 -14.10
CA ALA A 193 5.87 -11.19 -15.00
C ALA A 193 6.69 -12.41 -14.54
N SER A 194 6.72 -12.68 -13.24
CA SER A 194 7.41 -13.83 -12.65
C SER A 194 6.53 -15.09 -12.58
N ASP A 195 5.34 -15.10 -13.18
CA ASP A 195 4.52 -16.30 -13.22
C ASP A 195 5.15 -17.36 -14.15
N GLU A 196 5.34 -18.57 -13.62
CA GLU A 196 5.97 -19.69 -14.34
C GLU A 196 5.09 -20.21 -15.48
N ASP A 197 3.78 -19.96 -15.40
CA ASP A 197 2.76 -20.26 -16.41
C ASP A 197 2.13 -18.94 -16.90
N CYS A 198 2.98 -17.97 -17.23
CA CYS A 198 2.55 -16.72 -17.85
C CYS A 198 1.95 -16.99 -19.25
N PHE A 199 1.00 -16.13 -19.65
CA PHE A 199 0.50 -16.18 -21.03
C PHE A 199 1.61 -15.70 -21.95
N SER A 200 1.78 -16.39 -23.07
CA SER A 200 2.46 -15.78 -24.21
C SER A 200 1.68 -14.56 -24.70
N ASP A 201 2.36 -13.66 -25.43
CA ASP A 201 1.71 -12.48 -26.02
C ASP A 201 0.51 -12.88 -26.90
N ALA A 202 0.68 -13.93 -27.72
CA ALA A 202 -0.37 -14.48 -28.57
C ALA A 202 -1.59 -15.02 -27.78
N GLU A 203 -1.35 -15.68 -26.65
CA GLU A 203 -2.44 -16.14 -25.77
C GLU A 203 -3.14 -14.98 -25.08
N ASN A 204 -2.40 -13.93 -24.71
CA ASN A 204 -2.98 -12.74 -24.12
C ASN A 204 -3.84 -11.97 -25.13
N GLU A 205 -3.39 -11.79 -26.37
CA GLU A 205 -4.17 -11.23 -27.47
C GLU A 205 -5.44 -12.05 -27.76
N THR A 206 -5.29 -13.39 -27.79
CA THR A 206 -6.42 -14.31 -27.98
C THR A 206 -7.43 -14.17 -26.84
N PHE A 207 -6.98 -14.14 -25.59
CA PHE A 207 -7.86 -14.00 -24.43
C PHE A 207 -8.61 -12.68 -24.43
N GLN A 208 -7.94 -11.56 -24.73
CA GLN A 208 -8.59 -10.25 -24.83
C GLN A 208 -9.63 -10.23 -25.96
N THR A 209 -9.29 -10.81 -27.11
CA THR A 209 -10.20 -10.92 -28.26
C THR A 209 -11.44 -11.73 -27.90
N GLU A 210 -11.28 -12.91 -27.28
CA GLU A 210 -12.41 -13.77 -26.90
C GLU A 210 -13.24 -13.17 -25.76
N MET A 211 -12.62 -12.46 -24.81
CA MET A 211 -13.34 -11.73 -23.77
C MET A 211 -14.24 -10.64 -24.36
N ASN A 212 -13.73 -9.86 -25.32
CA ASN A 212 -14.54 -8.83 -26.00
C ASN A 212 -15.70 -9.45 -26.78
N LYS A 213 -15.45 -10.52 -27.56
CA LYS A 213 -16.50 -11.24 -28.28
C LYS A 213 -17.57 -11.80 -27.34
N ILE A 214 -17.18 -12.41 -26.22
CA ILE A 214 -18.14 -12.97 -25.26
C ILE A 214 -18.97 -11.86 -24.62
N ASN A 215 -18.39 -10.70 -24.31
CA ASN A 215 -19.15 -9.57 -23.80
C ASN A 215 -20.16 -9.05 -24.83
N GLU A 216 -19.77 -8.96 -26.11
CA GLU A 216 -20.66 -8.59 -27.21
C GLU A 216 -21.79 -9.61 -27.41
N GLU A 217 -21.46 -10.90 -27.49
CA GLU A 217 -22.40 -12.03 -27.61
C GLU A 217 -23.39 -12.06 -26.42
N ALA A 218 -22.91 -11.80 -25.20
CA ALA A 218 -23.77 -11.74 -24.00
C ALA A 218 -24.75 -10.56 -24.05
N MET A 219 -24.28 -9.37 -24.45
CA MET A 219 -25.12 -8.20 -24.59
C MET A 219 -26.18 -8.39 -25.69
N GLU A 220 -25.81 -8.96 -26.83
CA GLU A 220 -26.73 -9.27 -27.93
C GLU A 220 -27.82 -10.24 -27.44
N ALA A 221 -27.42 -11.37 -26.85
CA ALA A 221 -28.34 -12.40 -26.36
C ALA A 221 -29.32 -11.91 -25.27
N LEU A 222 -28.90 -10.94 -24.45
CA LEU A 222 -29.76 -10.33 -23.42
C LEU A 222 -30.65 -9.24 -24.01
N SER A 223 -30.16 -8.46 -24.97
CA SER A 223 -30.93 -7.40 -25.64
C SER A 223 -32.11 -7.94 -26.47
N GLU A 224 -32.02 -9.18 -26.95
CA GLU A 224 -33.13 -9.88 -27.61
C GLU A 224 -34.30 -10.18 -26.66
N LYS A 225 -34.02 -10.30 -25.35
CA LYS A 225 -35.00 -10.74 -24.34
C LYS A 225 -35.55 -9.57 -23.51
N GLN A 226 -34.78 -8.49 -23.39
CA GLN A 226 -35.15 -7.33 -22.59
C GLN A 226 -34.45 -6.05 -23.06
N SER A 227 -34.95 -4.89 -22.61
CA SER A 227 -34.29 -3.61 -22.90
C SER A 227 -32.89 -3.58 -22.29
N LEU A 228 -31.94 -2.93 -22.97
CA LEU A 228 -30.59 -2.73 -22.46
C LEU A 228 -30.58 -2.04 -21.08
N ASP A 229 -31.49 -1.09 -20.86
CA ASP A 229 -31.62 -0.35 -19.60
C ASP A 229 -32.12 -1.21 -18.42
N SER A 230 -32.62 -2.42 -18.72
CA SER A 230 -33.12 -3.38 -17.71
C SER A 230 -32.18 -4.55 -17.44
N ILE A 231 -31.06 -4.67 -18.18
CA ILE A 231 -30.11 -5.77 -17.97
C ILE A 231 -29.39 -5.57 -16.64
N GLY A 232 -29.63 -6.49 -15.70
CA GLY A 232 -28.91 -6.53 -14.44
C GLY A 232 -27.47 -7.04 -14.61
N VAL A 233 -26.56 -6.57 -13.75
CA VAL A 233 -25.16 -7.04 -13.73
C VAL A 233 -25.07 -8.55 -13.50
N GLU A 234 -25.89 -9.10 -12.61
CA GLU A 234 -25.89 -10.54 -12.29
C GLU A 234 -26.33 -11.38 -13.49
N GLU A 235 -27.33 -10.93 -14.23
CA GLU A 235 -27.82 -11.61 -15.44
C GLU A 235 -26.77 -11.57 -16.56
N PHE A 236 -26.11 -10.42 -16.73
CA PHE A 236 -24.99 -10.29 -17.66
C PHE A 236 -23.84 -11.25 -17.32
N LEU A 237 -23.42 -11.30 -16.05
CA LEU A 237 -22.34 -12.19 -15.62
C LEU A 237 -22.72 -13.67 -15.77
N ALA A 238 -23.98 -14.04 -15.51
CA ALA A 238 -24.47 -15.40 -15.72
C ALA A 238 -24.44 -15.81 -17.21
N GLU A 239 -24.82 -14.90 -18.12
CA GLU A 239 -24.76 -15.16 -19.55
C GLU A 239 -23.32 -15.24 -20.07
N VAL A 240 -22.44 -14.35 -19.61
CA VAL A 240 -21.00 -14.42 -19.89
C VAL A 240 -20.42 -15.76 -19.43
N GLU A 241 -20.76 -16.23 -18.22
CA GLU A 241 -20.32 -17.54 -17.72
C GLU A 241 -20.81 -18.69 -18.61
N ARG A 242 -22.07 -18.64 -19.04
CA ARG A 242 -22.66 -19.63 -19.95
C ARG A 242 -21.90 -19.70 -21.27
N LEU A 243 -21.57 -18.55 -21.86
CA LEU A 243 -20.82 -18.46 -23.12
C LEU A 243 -19.38 -18.96 -22.99
N TRP A 244 -18.70 -18.62 -21.89
CA TRP A 244 -17.38 -19.18 -21.59
C TRP A 244 -17.41 -20.70 -21.43
N ALA A 245 -18.46 -21.27 -20.84
CA ALA A 245 -18.59 -22.71 -20.61
C ALA A 245 -19.03 -23.50 -21.87
N ALA A 246 -19.69 -22.84 -22.84
CA ALA A 246 -20.23 -23.49 -24.03
C ALA A 246 -19.14 -23.96 -25.02
N ASP A 247 -17.98 -23.31 -25.02
CA ASP A 247 -16.83 -23.67 -25.86
C ASP A 247 -15.66 -24.17 -24.99
N PRO A 248 -15.23 -25.44 -25.13
CA PRO A 248 -14.12 -25.99 -24.35
C PRO A 248 -12.80 -25.21 -24.46
N ALA A 249 -12.49 -24.62 -25.62
CA ALA A 249 -11.25 -23.87 -25.82
C ALA A 249 -11.32 -22.51 -25.10
N ARG A 250 -12.44 -21.80 -25.22
CA ARG A 250 -12.70 -20.56 -24.45
C ARG A 250 -12.66 -20.88 -22.94
N HIS A 251 -13.32 -21.94 -22.51
CA HIS A 251 -13.35 -22.35 -21.11
C HIS A 251 -11.94 -22.61 -20.55
N ALA A 252 -11.12 -23.39 -21.27
CA ALA A 252 -9.74 -23.66 -20.88
C ALA A 252 -8.90 -22.38 -20.75
N LEU A 253 -9.06 -21.43 -21.68
CA LEU A 253 -8.34 -20.16 -21.64
C LEU A 253 -8.75 -19.30 -20.43
N LYS A 254 -10.05 -19.24 -20.12
CA LYS A 254 -10.56 -18.58 -18.90
C LYS A 254 -10.01 -19.24 -17.64
N GLN A 255 -10.04 -20.57 -17.53
CA GLN A 255 -9.52 -21.29 -16.38
C GLN A 255 -8.04 -20.99 -16.15
N ARG A 256 -7.23 -20.95 -17.22
CA ARG A 256 -5.82 -20.55 -17.12
C ARG A 256 -5.66 -19.08 -16.68
N SER A 257 -6.47 -18.17 -17.20
CA SER A 257 -6.45 -16.76 -16.78
C SER A 257 -6.81 -16.60 -15.29
N MET A 258 -7.81 -17.35 -14.80
CA MET A 258 -8.19 -17.39 -13.39
C MET A 258 -7.08 -17.98 -12.50
N ALA A 259 -6.44 -19.06 -12.94
CA ALA A 259 -5.32 -19.67 -12.23
C ALA A 259 -4.12 -18.70 -12.14
N ARG A 260 -3.76 -18.04 -13.24
CA ARG A 260 -2.74 -16.97 -13.28
C ARG A 260 -3.05 -15.85 -12.29
N ARG A 261 -4.27 -15.31 -12.32
CA ARG A 261 -4.70 -14.25 -11.39
C ARG A 261 -4.62 -14.71 -9.94
N THR A 262 -4.98 -15.97 -9.66
CA THR A 262 -4.87 -16.56 -8.31
C THR A 262 -3.43 -16.59 -7.84
N ARG A 263 -2.48 -17.03 -8.69
CA ARG A 263 -1.05 -17.06 -8.37
C ARG A 263 -0.47 -15.66 -8.15
N SER A 264 -0.80 -14.71 -9.02
CA SER A 264 -0.37 -13.31 -8.88
C SER A 264 -0.91 -12.68 -7.59
N ASN A 265 -2.21 -12.86 -7.31
CA ASN A 265 -2.83 -12.42 -6.05
C ASN A 265 -2.15 -13.04 -4.83
N ALA A 266 -1.74 -14.32 -4.89
CA ALA A 266 -1.03 -14.98 -3.80
C ALA A 266 0.35 -14.36 -3.54
N LYS A 267 1.09 -14.02 -4.60
CA LYS A 267 2.37 -13.28 -4.49
C LYS A 267 2.16 -11.90 -3.88
N MET A 268 1.13 -11.17 -4.32
CA MET A 268 0.76 -9.86 -3.75
C MET A 268 0.36 -9.96 -2.28
N ALA A 269 -0.38 -11.00 -1.89
CA ALA A 269 -0.74 -11.25 -0.49
C ALA A 269 0.51 -11.55 0.35
N ALA A 270 1.42 -12.39 -0.14
CA ALA A 270 2.67 -12.71 0.55
C ALA A 270 3.56 -11.48 0.75
N TRP A 271 3.73 -10.65 -0.29
CA TRP A 271 4.43 -9.37 -0.19
C TRP A 271 3.77 -8.45 0.84
N ARG A 272 2.45 -8.28 0.77
CA ARG A 272 1.72 -7.40 1.68
C ARG A 272 1.88 -7.84 3.13
N ALA A 273 1.72 -9.13 3.42
CA ALA A 273 1.93 -9.69 4.76
C ALA A 273 3.36 -9.41 5.27
N ALA A 274 4.37 -9.55 4.41
CA ALA A 274 5.76 -9.23 4.76
C ALA A 274 5.95 -7.74 5.07
N ILE A 275 5.37 -6.83 4.29
CA ILE A 275 5.47 -5.38 4.55
C ILE A 275 4.69 -4.98 5.80
N GLN A 276 3.49 -5.52 6.00
CA GLN A 276 2.71 -5.31 7.22
C GLN A 276 3.50 -5.71 8.46
N GLN A 277 4.19 -6.86 8.43
CA GLN A 277 5.07 -7.29 9.51
C GLN A 277 6.23 -6.33 9.72
N GLN A 278 6.91 -5.89 8.66
CA GLN A 278 8.00 -4.92 8.78
C GLN A 278 7.53 -3.59 9.38
N VAL A 279 6.32 -3.12 9.03
CA VAL A 279 5.72 -1.92 9.62
C VAL A 279 5.41 -2.12 11.12
N LEU A 280 4.91 -3.28 11.51
CA LEU A 280 4.70 -3.64 12.93
C LEU A 280 6.02 -3.69 13.70
N ASP A 281 7.07 -4.23 13.09
CA ASP A 281 8.41 -4.28 13.68
C ASP A 281 8.98 -2.86 13.87
N LEU A 282 8.82 -1.99 12.86
CA LEU A 282 9.17 -0.57 12.95
C LEU A 282 8.40 0.14 14.07
N ALA A 283 7.09 -0.07 14.17
CA ALA A 283 6.27 0.52 15.22
C ALA A 283 6.72 0.06 16.62
N THR A 284 6.96 -1.25 16.77
CA THR A 284 7.46 -1.84 18.02
C THR A 284 8.83 -1.29 18.39
N ALA A 285 9.75 -1.16 17.42
CA ALA A 285 11.08 -0.61 17.65
C ALA A 285 11.02 0.88 18.01
N ALA A 286 10.23 1.67 17.29
CA ALA A 286 10.09 3.11 17.49
C ALA A 286 9.47 3.45 18.87
N PHE A 287 8.60 2.60 19.38
CA PHE A 287 7.82 2.86 20.60
C PHE A 287 8.18 1.96 21.78
N ARG A 288 9.26 1.18 21.69
CA ARG A 288 9.81 0.47 22.85
C ARG A 288 10.11 1.46 23.97
N SER A 289 9.38 1.34 25.07
CA SER A 289 9.64 2.11 26.28
C SER A 289 11.03 1.76 26.84
N PRO A 290 11.95 2.73 27.03
CA PRO A 290 13.23 2.47 27.68
C PRO A 290 13.11 2.08 29.17
N ASN A 291 11.91 2.13 29.77
CA ASN A 291 11.71 1.97 31.21
C ASN A 291 11.45 0.52 31.69
N ALA A 292 11.80 -0.51 30.91
CA ALA A 292 11.65 -1.91 31.34
C ALA A 292 12.88 -2.51 32.03
N SER A 293 13.86 -1.70 32.47
CA SER A 293 14.99 -2.20 33.26
C SER A 293 15.59 -1.11 34.16
N LEU A 294 15.22 -1.12 35.46
CA LEU A 294 16.08 -0.96 36.64
C LEU A 294 15.22 -0.96 37.92
N SER A 295 14.54 -2.08 38.21
CA SER A 295 14.15 -2.44 39.57
C SER A 295 14.84 -3.74 39.97
N GLY A 296 16.17 -3.76 39.79
CA GLY A 296 17.07 -4.71 40.41
C GLY A 296 17.60 -4.09 41.67
N VAL A 297 17.01 -4.48 42.79
CA VAL A 297 17.41 -4.17 44.16
C VAL A 297 18.94 -4.26 44.31
N GLN A 298 19.61 -3.15 44.65
CA GLN A 298 20.96 -3.23 45.21
C GLN A 298 20.86 -3.85 46.61
N PRO A 299 21.56 -4.95 46.92
CA PRO A 299 21.68 -5.41 48.29
C PRO A 299 22.58 -4.41 49.03
N VAL A 300 22.03 -3.88 50.12
CA VAL A 300 22.76 -3.13 51.14
C VAL A 300 23.82 -4.08 51.73
N HIS A 301 25.09 -3.89 51.38
CA HIS A 301 26.17 -4.46 52.18
C HIS A 301 26.51 -3.48 53.30
N SER A 302 26.03 -3.85 54.49
CA SER A 302 26.35 -3.24 55.77
C SER A 302 27.85 -3.30 56.06
N LEU A 303 28.36 -2.20 56.59
CA LEU A 303 29.65 -2.08 57.25
C LEU A 303 29.71 -2.96 58.51
N THR A 304 30.72 -3.82 58.60
CA THR A 304 31.48 -4.15 59.83
C THR A 304 32.88 -4.56 59.43
#